data_AF-A0A959RLE8-F1
#
_entry.id   AF-A0A959RLE8-F1
#
_cell.length_a   1.000
_cell.length_b   1.000
_cell.length_c   1.000
_cell.angle_alpha   90.00
_cell.angle_beta   90.00
_cell.angle_gamma   90.00
#
_symmetry.space_group_name_H-M   'P 1'
#
loop_
_entity.id
_entity.type
_entity.pdbx_description
1 polymer ?
#
loop_
_entity_poly.entity_id
_entity_poly.type
_entity_poly.pdbx_seq_one_letter_code
_entity_poly.pdbx_strand_id
1 'polypeptide(L)'
;MKRLTQLSNKEKKNVIGIMSGTSLDGVDVALVEIEGNSTFTKINLVGFLEYPFPKGLKNTLLKNSVKETSNVEDLSQLNFLIPNIYSDAI
;
A
#
# COMPACT_ATOMS: atom_id res chain seq x y z
N MET A 1 3.91 3.70 -23.59
CA MET A 1 2.48 4.04 -23.37
C MET A 1 1.48 2.98 -23.85
N LYS A 2 1.64 2.36 -25.04
CA LYS A 2 0.66 1.37 -25.58
C LYS A 2 0.17 0.29 -24.58
N ARG A 3 1.08 -0.30 -23.78
CA ARG A 3 0.75 -1.33 -22.78
C ARG A 3 -0.17 -0.82 -21.66
N LEU A 4 0.09 0.39 -21.13
CA LEU A 4 -0.75 0.99 -20.09
C LEU A 4 -2.14 1.32 -20.64
N THR A 5 -2.21 1.82 -21.86
CA THR A 5 -3.49 2.05 -22.55
C THR A 5 -4.29 0.76 -22.73
N GLN A 6 -3.63 -0.32 -23.14
CA GLN A 6 -4.28 -1.64 -23.25
C GLN A 6 -4.81 -2.14 -21.90
N LEU A 7 -4.05 -1.99 -20.82
CA LEU A 7 -4.50 -2.35 -19.47
C LEU A 7 -5.68 -1.49 -19.00
N SER A 8 -5.64 -0.19 -19.28
CA SER A 8 -6.71 0.76 -18.96
C SER A 8 -8.02 0.45 -19.68
N ASN A 9 -7.94 -0.07 -20.91
CA ASN A 9 -9.11 -0.37 -21.74
C ASN A 9 -9.75 -1.73 -21.46
N LYS A 10 -9.20 -2.55 -20.56
CA LYS A 10 -9.84 -3.82 -20.18
C LYS A 10 -11.18 -3.57 -19.48
N GLU A 11 -12.18 -4.37 -19.81
CA GLU A 11 -13.48 -4.35 -19.12
C GLU A 11 -13.35 -4.73 -17.65
N LYS A 12 -12.52 -5.74 -17.36
CA LYS A 12 -12.18 -6.22 -16.02
C LYS A 12 -10.69 -6.06 -15.73
N LYS A 13 -10.38 -5.56 -14.55
CA LYS A 13 -9.00 -5.27 -14.11
C LYS A 13 -8.76 -5.89 -12.75
N ASN A 14 -7.73 -6.73 -12.66
CA ASN A 14 -7.19 -7.14 -11.38
C ASN A 14 -6.25 -6.05 -10.89
N VAL A 15 -6.54 -5.52 -9.71
CA VAL A 15 -5.82 -4.42 -9.07
C VAL A 15 -5.43 -4.87 -7.66
N ILE A 16 -4.21 -4.53 -7.26
CA ILE A 16 -3.75 -4.73 -5.90
C ILE A 16 -3.86 -3.38 -5.18
N GLY A 17 -4.71 -3.32 -4.17
CA GLY A 17 -4.75 -2.22 -3.20
C GLY A 17 -3.77 -2.51 -2.07
N ILE A 18 -2.98 -1.51 -1.69
CA ILE A 18 -2.00 -1.59 -0.60
C ILE A 18 -2.25 -0.43 0.34
N MET A 19 -2.33 -0.69 1.64
CA MET A 19 -2.52 0.34 2.66
C MET A 19 -1.76 -0.03 3.93
N SER A 20 -1.20 0.95 4.63
CA SER A 20 -0.83 0.83 6.04
C SER A 20 -1.62 1.88 6.81
N GLY A 21 -2.39 1.44 7.81
CA GLY A 21 -3.11 2.33 8.71
C GLY A 21 -2.19 3.10 9.65
N THR A 22 -2.72 4.13 10.32
CA THR A 22 -2.01 4.91 11.34
C THR A 22 -1.79 4.16 12.65
N SER A 23 -2.35 2.95 12.79
CA SER A 23 -2.02 2.04 13.89
C SER A 23 -0.62 1.43 13.76
N LEU A 24 -0.03 1.49 12.56
CA LEU A 24 1.35 1.07 12.23
C LEU A 24 1.62 -0.39 12.60
N ASP A 25 0.65 -1.27 12.39
CA ASP A 25 0.74 -2.70 12.72
C ASP A 25 1.28 -3.53 11.55
N GLY A 26 1.08 -3.07 10.31
CA GLY A 26 1.48 -3.79 9.12
C GLY A 26 0.93 -3.17 7.84
N VAL A 27 0.99 -3.96 6.76
CA VAL A 27 0.50 -3.62 5.43
C VAL A 27 -0.67 -4.54 5.10
N ASP A 28 -1.80 -3.93 4.78
CA ASP A 28 -2.96 -4.61 4.23
C ASP A 28 -2.85 -4.65 2.71
N VAL A 29 -3.01 -5.84 2.12
CA VAL A 29 -3.02 -6.02 0.66
C VAL A 29 -4.32 -6.68 0.24
N ALA A 30 -5.02 -6.05 -0.70
CA ALA A 30 -6.27 -6.54 -1.27
C ALA A 30 -6.13 -6.73 -2.78
N LEU A 31 -6.31 -7.97 -3.25
CA LEU A 31 -6.51 -8.24 -4.66
C LEU A 31 -7.99 -8.07 -4.99
N VAL A 32 -8.31 -7.10 -5.85
CA VAL A 32 -9.68 -6.81 -6.28
C VAL A 32 -9.81 -6.94 -7.79
N GLU A 33 -10.95 -7.46 -8.24
CA GLU A 33 -11.40 -7.32 -9.63
C GLU A 33 -12.31 -6.10 -9.71
N ILE A 34 -11.96 -5.15 -10.58
CA ILE A 34 -12.73 -3.94 -10.84
C ILE A 34 -13.32 -4.02 -12.25
N GLU A 35 -14.62 -3.80 -12.36
CA GLU A 35 -15.38 -3.78 -13.61
C GLU A 35 -16.18 -2.48 -13.73
N GLY A 36 -16.34 -1.98 -14.95
CA GLY A 36 -17.12 -0.77 -15.22
C GLY A 36 -16.37 0.52 -14.87
N ASN A 37 -17.12 1.62 -14.77
CA ASN A 37 -16.58 2.94 -14.48
C ASN A 37 -17.63 3.84 -13.79
N SER A 38 -17.16 4.91 -13.13
CA SER A 38 -18.02 5.90 -12.47
C SER A 38 -19.04 5.22 -11.53
N THR A 39 -20.32 5.61 -11.60
CA THR A 39 -21.44 5.05 -10.83
C THR A 39 -21.73 3.57 -11.12
N PHE A 40 -21.19 3.01 -12.20
CA PHE A 40 -21.36 1.60 -12.57
C PHE A 40 -20.17 0.74 -12.15
N THR A 41 -19.22 1.30 -11.40
CA THR A 41 -18.05 0.55 -10.91
C THR A 41 -18.48 -0.56 -9.96
N LYS A 42 -18.07 -1.78 -10.28
CA LYS A 42 -18.22 -2.96 -9.42
C LYS A 42 -16.85 -3.39 -8.93
N ILE A 43 -16.76 -3.72 -7.65
CA ILE A 43 -15.53 -4.18 -7.01
C ILE A 43 -15.82 -5.54 -6.38
N ASN A 44 -15.01 -6.53 -6.74
CA ASN A 44 -15.05 -7.86 -6.15
C ASN A 44 -13.72 -8.15 -5.45
N LEU A 45 -13.75 -8.45 -4.15
CA LEU A 45 -12.57 -8.86 -3.40
C LEU A 45 -12.23 -10.31 -3.75
N VAL A 46 -11.05 -10.51 -4.34
CA VAL A 46 -10.56 -11.84 -4.76
C VAL A 46 -9.68 -12.45 -3.67
N GLY A 47 -8.90 -11.63 -2.98
CA GLY A 47 -8.03 -12.07 -1.90
C GLY A 47 -7.58 -10.91 -1.01
N PHE A 48 -7.24 -11.24 0.23
CA PHE A 48 -6.78 -10.29 1.23
C PHE A 48 -5.65 -10.92 2.05
N LEU A 49 -4.64 -10.13 2.40
CA LEU A 49 -3.59 -10.51 3.32
C LEU A 49 -3.20 -9.33 4.22
N GLU A 50 -2.73 -9.65 5.42
CA GLU A 50 -2.09 -8.71 6.34
C GLU A 50 -0.63 -9.10 6.49
N TYR A 51 0.26 -8.17 6.20
CA TYR A 51 1.70 -8.36 6.29
C TYR A 51 2.24 -7.57 7.50
N PRO A 52 2.63 -8.23 8.60
CA PRO A 52 3.03 -7.54 9.82
C PRO A 52 4.34 -6.77 9.61
N PHE A 53 4.45 -5.58 10.21
CA PHE A 53 5.70 -4.85 10.14
C PHE A 53 6.85 -5.57 10.87
N PRO A 54 8.09 -5.46 10.35
CA PRO A 54 9.27 -5.97 11.04
C PRO A 54 9.39 -5.39 12.46
N LYS A 55 9.93 -6.20 13.38
CA LYS A 55 10.14 -5.79 14.77
C LYS A 55 10.94 -4.49 14.84
N GLY A 56 10.47 -3.55 15.66
CA GLY A 56 11.12 -2.25 15.87
C GLY A 56 10.71 -1.15 14.88
N LEU A 57 10.21 -1.49 13.68
CA LEU A 57 9.79 -0.49 12.70
C LEU A 57 8.65 0.40 13.22
N LYS A 58 7.66 -0.20 13.90
CA LYS A 58 6.56 0.52 14.54
C LYS A 58 7.06 1.64 15.46
N ASN A 59 8.08 1.37 16.27
CA ASN A 59 8.65 2.37 17.19
C ASN A 59 9.34 3.51 16.44
N THR A 60 10.08 3.19 15.36
CA THR A 60 10.72 4.20 14.51
C THR A 60 9.70 5.09 13.81
N LEU A 61 8.60 4.51 13.31
CA LEU A 61 7.50 5.24 12.69
C LEU A 61 6.79 6.15 13.70
N LEU A 62 6.48 5.64 14.90
CA LEU A 62 5.86 6.42 15.97
C LEU A 62 6.75 7.59 16.41
N LYS A 63 8.05 7.35 16.61
CA LYS A 63 9.05 8.39 16.92
C LYS A 63 9.02 9.50 15.86
N ASN A 64 8.92 9.14 14.58
CA ASN A 64 8.94 10.11 13.49
C ASN A 64 7.58 10.74 13.16
N SER A 65 6.51 10.29 13.84
CA SER A 65 5.16 10.86 13.75
C SER A 65 4.91 11.98 14.76
N VAL A 66 5.86 12.24 15.66
CA VAL A 66 5.79 13.25 16.72
C VAL A 66 6.82 14.33 16.46
N LYS A 67 6.41 15.61 16.47
CA LYS A 67 7.25 16.74 16.05
C LYS A 67 8.55 16.84 16.84
N GLU A 68 8.49 16.58 18.14
CA GLU A 68 9.59 16.72 19.09
C GLU A 68 10.69 15.67 18.88
N THR A 69 10.34 14.52 18.30
CA THR A 69 11.24 13.37 18.12
C THR A 69 11.52 13.04 16.66
N SER A 70 10.80 13.66 15.73
CA SER A 70 10.96 13.47 14.30
C SER A 70 12.29 14.03 13.79
N ASN A 71 12.91 13.31 12.87
CA ASN A 71 14.19 13.66 12.29
C ASN A 71 14.21 13.43 10.78
N VAL A 72 14.80 14.38 10.03
CA VAL A 72 14.82 14.34 8.55
C VAL A 72 15.62 13.15 8.00
N GLU A 73 16.68 12.73 8.68
CA GLU A 73 17.47 11.55 8.31
C GLU A 73 16.64 10.27 8.40
N ASP A 74 15.96 10.07 9.53
CA ASP A 74 15.04 8.95 9.73
C ASP A 74 13.93 8.96 8.66
N LEU A 75 13.32 10.12 8.41
CA LEU A 75 12.27 10.27 7.38
C LEU A 75 12.78 9.93 5.98
N SER A 76 14.01 10.35 5.65
CA SER A 76 14.64 10.02 4.36
C SER A 76 14.85 8.52 4.21
N GLN A 77 15.32 7.84 5.26
CA GLN A 77 15.49 6.38 5.26
C GLN A 77 14.14 5.65 5.16
N LEU A 78 13.14 6.08 5.95
CA LEU A 78 11.79 5.51 5.94
C LEU A 78 11.12 5.61 4.56
N ASN A 79 11.36 6.71 3.82
CA ASN A 79 10.86 6.89 2.46
C ASN A 79 11.35 5.80 1.48
N PHE A 80 12.49 5.17 1.74
CA PHE A 80 12.96 4.02 0.95
C PHE A 80 12.58 2.68 1.58
N LEU A 81 12.60 2.58 2.91
CA LEU A 81 12.31 1.34 3.62
C LEU A 81 10.85 0.89 3.45
N ILE A 82 9.88 1.82 3.57
CA ILE A 82 8.46 1.48 3.53
C ILE A 82 8.03 0.93 2.16
N PRO A 83 8.41 1.52 1.02
CA PRO A 83 8.12 0.93 -0.29
C PRO A 83 8.73 -0.47 -0.48
N ASN A 84 9.91 -0.74 0.06
CA ASN A 84 10.49 -2.09 -0.01
C ASN A 84 9.62 -3.11 0.75
N ILE A 85 9.14 -2.73 1.94
CA ILE A 85 8.21 -3.57 2.72
C ILE A 85 6.89 -3.80 1.95
N TYR A 86 6.38 -2.78 1.26
CA TYR A 86 5.19 -2.92 0.43
C TYR A 86 5.43 -3.86 -0.75
N SER A 87 6.64 -3.86 -1.30
CA SER A 87 7.04 -4.80 -2.35
C SER A 87 7.18 -6.22 -1.83
N ASP A 88 7.67 -6.42 -0.61
CA ASP A 88 7.79 -7.76 0.00
C ASP A 88 6.42 -8.36 0.36
N ALA A 89 5.41 -7.51 0.56
CA ALA A 89 4.04 -7.93 0.86
C ALA A 89 3.24 -8.43 -0.37
N ILE A 90 3.77 -8.27 -1.60
CA ILE A 90 3.11 -8.63 -2.87
C ILE A 90 3.90 -9.71 -3.60
#